data_AF-A0A1H5QDI3-F1
#
_entry.id   AF-A0A1H5QDI3-F1
#
_cell.length_a   1.000
_cell.length_b   1.000
_cell.length_c   1.000
_cell.angle_alpha   90.00
_cell.angle_beta   90.00
_cell.angle_gamma   90.00
#
_symmetry.space_group_name_H-M   'P 1'
#
loop_
_entity.id
_entity.type
_entity.pdbx_description
1 polymer ?
#
loop_
_entity_poly.entity_id
_entity_poly.type
_entity_poly.pdbx_seq_one_letter_code
_entity_poly.pdbx_strand_id
1 'polypeptide(L)'
;MALPPGIAVLYEELMDSHREPFVLFTPEGHPWRRSNFRIRFWRPAWDGIDLDEAGAGERRPPILPTSTFHEGRHTHSTWLTEDGIPEVARCAQLGQKMKGVARSSITWASAVVSRIDARADRLHVCRGRSGR
;
A
#
# COMPACT_ATOMS: atom_id res chain seq x y z
N MET A 1 -8.09 -6.33 -9.83
CA MET A 1 -7.13 -6.64 -8.76
C MET A 1 -7.92 -6.72 -7.46
N ALA A 2 -7.90 -7.87 -6.81
CA ALA A 2 -8.50 -8.02 -5.49
C ALA A 2 -7.57 -7.39 -4.44
N LEU A 3 -8.15 -6.67 -3.49
CA LEU A 3 -7.40 -6.18 -2.34
C LEU A 3 -7.08 -7.40 -1.44
N PRO A 4 -5.85 -7.54 -0.91
CA PRO A 4 -5.54 -8.63 0.01
C PRO A 4 -6.54 -8.65 1.18
N PRO A 5 -7.07 -9.81 1.60
CA PRO A 5 -8.17 -9.88 2.57
C PRO A 5 -7.90 -9.12 3.88
N GLY A 6 -6.68 -9.20 4.42
CA GLY A 6 -6.34 -8.48 5.65
C GLY A 6 -6.35 -6.95 5.49
N ILE A 7 -6.00 -6.44 4.30
CA ILE A 7 -6.09 -5.01 4.00
C ILE A 7 -7.55 -4.60 3.79
N ALA A 8 -8.36 -5.45 3.15
CA ALA A 8 -9.79 -5.20 2.97
C ALA A 8 -10.51 -5.05 4.31
N VAL A 9 -10.30 -5.98 5.25
CA VAL A 9 -10.86 -5.90 6.61
C VAL A 9 -10.45 -4.59 7.30
N LEU A 10 -9.18 -4.21 7.23
CA LEU A 10 -8.71 -2.96 7.85
C LEU A 10 -9.37 -1.73 7.23
N TYR A 11 -9.62 -1.71 5.91
CA TYR A 11 -10.35 -0.62 5.28
C TYR A 11 -11.83 -0.62 5.64
N GLU A 12 -12.47 -1.79 5.74
CA GLU A 12 -13.87 -1.92 6.15
C GLU A 12 -14.06 -1.38 7.58
N GLU A 13 -13.23 -1.82 8.54
CA GLU A 13 -13.25 -1.31 9.92
C GLU A 13 -12.98 0.21 9.99
N LEU A 14 -12.05 0.70 9.16
CA LEU A 14 -11.76 2.13 9.09
C LEU A 14 -12.92 2.93 8.51
N MET A 15 -13.61 2.42 7.48
CA MET A 15 -14.78 3.07 6.90
C MET A 15 -15.96 3.05 7.87
N ASP A 16 -16.22 1.92 8.55
CA ASP A 16 -17.34 1.79 9.49
C ASP A 16 -17.19 2.70 10.72
N SER A 17 -15.94 3.02 11.11
CA SER A 17 -15.66 3.95 12.20
C SER A 17 -15.85 5.44 11.82
N HIS A 18 -16.07 5.77 10.55
CA HIS A 18 -16.20 7.15 10.06
C HIS A 18 -17.52 7.37 9.30
N ARG A 19 -18.21 8.47 9.60
CA ARG A 19 -19.46 8.84 8.89
C ARG A 19 -19.25 9.86 7.78
N GLU A 20 -18.03 10.33 7.62
CA GLU A 20 -17.67 11.42 6.73
C GLU A 20 -17.19 10.90 5.37
N PRO A 21 -17.18 11.72 4.30
CA PRO A 21 -16.81 11.28 2.95
C PRO A 21 -15.35 10.83 2.76
N PHE A 22 -14.48 11.08 3.74
CA PHE A 22 -13.09 10.62 3.73
C PHE A 22 -12.81 9.82 5.01
N VAL A 23 -11.70 9.09 5.05
CA VAL A 23 -11.34 8.26 6.23
C VAL A 23 -10.08 8.74 6.95
N LEU A 24 -9.33 9.65 6.34
CA LEU A 24 -8.10 10.21 6.92
C LEU A 24 -8.26 11.71 7.13
N PHE A 25 -8.68 12.08 8.34
CA PHE A 25 -8.83 13.46 8.76
C PHE A 25 -7.86 13.85 9.87
N THR A 26 -7.56 15.13 9.93
CA THR A 26 -6.94 15.74 11.10
C THR A 26 -7.92 15.66 12.28
N PRO A 27 -7.45 15.80 13.53
CA PRO A 27 -8.33 15.85 14.70
C PRO A 27 -9.43 16.93 14.60
N GLU A 28 -9.22 17.96 13.79
CA GLU A 28 -10.16 19.05 13.51
C GLU A 28 -11.16 18.73 12.37
N GLY A 29 -11.12 17.52 11.79
CA GLY A 29 -12.07 17.08 10.76
C GLY A 29 -11.73 17.49 9.33
N HIS A 30 -10.48 17.87 9.04
CA HIS A 30 -10.06 18.28 7.69
C HIS A 30 -9.18 17.22 7.01
N PRO A 31 -9.29 17.01 5.68
CA PRO A 31 -8.46 16.01 5.00
C PRO A 31 -6.98 16.31 5.18
N TRP A 32 -6.19 15.28 5.46
CA TRP A 32 -4.76 15.46 5.62
C TRP A 32 -4.09 15.90 4.31
N ARG A 33 -3.34 17.00 4.37
CA ARG A 33 -2.37 17.34 3.32
C ARG A 33 -1.16 16.40 3.42
N ARG A 34 -0.59 16.03 2.27
CA ARG A 34 0.56 15.10 2.18
C ARG A 34 1.69 15.42 3.17
N SER A 35 2.14 16.67 3.22
CA SER A 35 3.26 17.07 4.10
C SER A 35 2.90 16.95 5.58
N ASN A 36 1.67 17.34 5.95
CA ASN A 36 1.20 17.27 7.33
C ASN A 36 1.03 15.83 7.78
N PHE A 37 0.41 14.98 6.94
CA PHE A 37 0.29 13.55 7.21
C PHE A 37 1.66 12.92 7.46
N ARG A 38 2.62 13.19 6.56
CA ARG A 38 3.97 12.66 6.66
C ARG A 38 4.61 13.04 7.99
N ILE A 39 4.59 14.32 8.35
CA ILE A 39 5.34 14.83 9.51
C ILE A 39 4.64 14.52 10.83
N ARG A 40 3.32 14.63 10.89
CA ARG A 40 2.57 14.59 12.16
C ARG A 40 2.04 13.21 12.52
N PHE A 41 1.85 12.33 11.54
CA PHE A 41 1.26 11.02 11.78
C PHE A 41 2.22 9.91 11.36
N TRP A 42 2.73 9.97 10.13
CA TRP A 42 3.59 8.91 9.61
C TRP A 42 4.96 8.88 10.29
N ARG A 43 5.69 10.00 10.39
CA ARG A 43 7.02 10.01 11.02
C ARG A 43 7.03 9.53 12.47
N PRO A 44 6.14 10.02 13.36
CA PRO A 44 6.09 9.53 14.73
C PRO A 44 5.80 8.02 14.84
N ALA A 45 5.02 7.46 13.90
CA ALA A 45 4.75 6.02 13.88
C ALA A 45 5.98 5.16 13.52
N TRP A 46 6.91 5.71 12.72
CA TRP A 46 8.11 5.00 12.26
C TRP A 46 9.34 5.27 13.11
N ASP A 47 9.46 6.50 13.61
CA ASP A 47 10.58 6.98 14.44
C ASP A 47 10.40 6.62 15.91
N GLY A 48 9.19 6.24 16.30
CA GLY A 48 8.85 6.07 17.69
C GLY A 48 8.57 7.41 18.38
N ILE A 49 8.20 7.30 19.65
CA ILE A 49 7.98 8.43 20.55
C ILE A 49 8.78 8.12 21.82
N ASP A 50 9.70 9.00 22.18
CA ASP A 50 10.42 8.92 23.45
C ASP A 50 9.62 9.61 24.56
N LEU A 51 9.74 9.09 25.79
CA LEU A 51 8.99 9.61 26.96
C LEU A 51 9.36 11.03 27.35
N ASP A 52 10.56 11.49 26.94
CA ASP A 52 11.06 12.82 27.25
C ASP A 52 10.49 13.88 26.30
N GLU A 53 9.74 13.50 25.26
CA GLU A 53 9.04 14.44 24.39
C GLU A 53 7.77 14.98 25.08
N ALA A 54 7.63 16.31 25.13
CA ALA A 54 6.47 16.95 25.76
C ALA A 54 5.15 16.54 25.07
N GLY A 55 4.30 15.83 25.82
CA GLY A 55 3.03 15.27 25.31
C GLY A 55 3.10 13.80 24.89
N ALA A 56 4.24 13.12 25.09
CA ALA A 56 4.36 11.68 24.89
C ALA A 56 3.50 10.92 25.90
N GLY A 57 2.40 10.32 25.43
CA GLY A 57 1.56 9.46 26.27
C GLY A 57 2.27 8.17 26.66
N GLU A 58 2.72 7.40 25.67
CA GLU A 58 3.37 6.10 25.85
C GLU A 58 4.63 6.00 24.98
N ARG A 59 5.70 5.41 25.52
CA ARG A 59 6.93 5.17 24.76
C ARG A 59 6.66 4.19 23.63
N ARG A 60 7.09 4.54 22.42
CA ARG A 60 7.05 3.63 21.26
C ARG A 60 8.44 3.55 20.66
N PRO A 61 9.07 2.36 20.59
CA PRO A 61 10.38 2.26 19.97
C PRO A 61 10.31 2.52 18.46
N PRO A 62 11.38 3.07 17.85
CA PRO A 62 11.47 3.20 16.40
C PRO A 62 11.36 1.85 15.70
N ILE A 63 10.66 1.82 14.57
CA ILE A 63 10.55 0.64 13.70
C ILE A 63 11.59 0.71 12.58
N LEU A 64 11.62 1.83 11.84
CA LEU A 64 12.58 2.05 10.75
C LEU A 64 12.83 3.56 10.56
N PRO A 65 13.60 4.19 11.46
CA PRO A 65 13.67 5.65 11.56
C PRO A 65 14.34 6.31 10.35
N THR A 66 15.17 5.58 9.62
CA THR A 66 15.83 6.08 8.40
C THR A 66 14.95 5.98 7.15
N SER A 67 13.81 5.30 7.23
CA SER A 67 12.94 5.11 6.07
C SER A 67 12.26 6.40 5.66
N THR A 68 12.26 6.73 4.37
CA THR A 68 11.49 7.87 3.87
C THR A 68 10.07 7.46 3.50
N PHE A 69 9.15 8.42 3.43
CA PHE A 69 7.78 8.15 2.99
C PHE A 69 7.71 7.54 1.56
N HIS A 70 8.74 7.80 0.73
CA HIS A 70 8.83 7.23 -0.61
C HIS A 70 9.23 5.74 -0.58
N GLU A 71 9.99 5.31 0.44
CA GLU A 71 10.53 3.96 0.53
C GLU A 71 9.43 2.90 0.52
N GLY A 72 8.29 3.12 1.19
CA GLY A 72 7.21 2.13 1.19
C GLY A 72 6.71 1.77 -0.22
N ARG A 73 6.64 2.76 -1.12
CA ARG A 73 6.28 2.51 -2.52
C ARG A 73 7.42 1.89 -3.31
N HIS A 74 8.67 2.22 -2.99
CA HIS A 74 9.85 1.63 -3.60
C HIS A 74 9.96 0.14 -3.23
N THR A 75 9.85 -0.20 -1.95
CA THR A 75 9.82 -1.58 -1.43
C THR A 75 8.73 -2.41 -2.09
N HIS A 76 7.50 -1.88 -2.19
CA HIS A 76 6.42 -2.59 -2.88
C HIS A 76 6.75 -2.86 -4.36
N SER A 77 7.38 -1.91 -5.06
CA SER A 77 7.85 -2.11 -6.43
C SER A 77 8.94 -3.18 -6.52
N THR A 78 9.85 -3.23 -5.54
CA THR A 78 10.89 -4.26 -5.45
C THR A 78 10.28 -5.64 -5.26
N TRP A 79 9.36 -5.81 -4.31
CA TRP A 79 8.69 -7.09 -4.07
C TRP A 79 7.92 -7.61 -5.29
N LEU A 80 7.18 -6.73 -5.98
CA LEU A 80 6.54 -7.11 -7.24
C LEU A 80 7.55 -7.57 -8.30
N THR A 81 8.76 -7.02 -8.30
CA THR A 81 9.83 -7.44 -9.21
C THR A 81 10.40 -8.81 -8.81
N GLU A 82 10.63 -9.02 -7.51
CA GLU A 82 11.15 -10.27 -6.95
C GLU A 82 10.16 -11.43 -7.14
N ASP A 83 8.85 -11.16 -7.06
CA ASP A 83 7.77 -12.12 -7.36
C ASP A 83 7.60 -12.40 -8.86
N GLY A 84 8.42 -11.77 -9.71
CA GLY A 84 8.39 -11.95 -11.17
C GLY A 84 7.15 -11.34 -11.83
N ILE A 85 6.47 -10.39 -11.18
CA ILE A 85 5.31 -9.71 -11.77
C ILE A 85 5.76 -8.89 -12.99
N PRO A 86 5.12 -9.09 -14.17
CA PRO A 86 5.49 -8.35 -15.37
C PRO A 86 5.42 -6.83 -15.19
N GLU A 87 6.35 -6.11 -15.82
CA GLU A 87 6.45 -4.65 -15.71
C GLU A 87 5.12 -3.93 -16.00
N VAL A 88 4.37 -4.38 -17.01
CA VAL A 88 3.05 -3.81 -17.34
C VAL A 88 2.05 -3.89 -16.18
N ALA A 89 2.04 -5.01 -15.46
CA ALA A 89 1.15 -5.22 -14.31
C ALA A 89 1.62 -4.40 -13.10
N ARG A 90 2.93 -4.38 -12.84
CA ARG A 90 3.53 -3.53 -11.80
C ARG A 90 3.25 -2.05 -12.03
N CYS A 91 3.45 -1.56 -13.26
CA CYS A 91 3.16 -0.17 -13.61
C CYS A 91 1.68 0.15 -13.48
N ALA A 92 0.78 -0.78 -13.83
CA ALA A 92 -0.67 -0.62 -13.62
C ALA A 92 -1.01 -0.44 -12.14
N GLN A 93 -0.53 -1.37 -11.31
CA GLN A 93 -0.81 -1.41 -9.87
C GLN A 93 -0.24 -0.19 -9.14
N LEU A 94 0.93 0.27 -9.57
CA LEU A 94 1.56 1.46 -8.99
C LEU A 94 1.00 2.75 -9.61
N GLY A 95 0.30 2.72 -10.75
CA GLY A 95 -0.11 3.92 -11.49
C GLY A 95 1.06 4.64 -12.17
N GLN A 96 2.12 3.90 -12.55
CA GLN A 96 3.27 4.44 -13.28
C GLN A 96 3.02 4.43 -14.79
N LYS A 97 3.58 5.43 -15.47
CA LYS A 97 3.65 5.43 -16.93
C LYS A 97 4.82 4.55 -17.38
N MET A 98 4.59 3.64 -18.32
CA MET A 98 5.67 2.90 -18.97
C MET A 98 6.43 3.81 -19.95
N LYS A 99 7.76 3.74 -19.94
CA LYS A 99 8.59 4.41 -20.95
C LYS A 99 8.44 3.65 -22.28
N GLY A 100 8.23 4.37 -23.38
CA GLY A 100 8.15 3.78 -24.74
C GLY A 100 6.77 3.22 -25.15
N VAL A 101 5.75 3.28 -24.29
CA VAL A 101 4.37 2.90 -24.62
C VAL A 101 3.48 4.14 -24.58
N ALA A 102 2.72 4.38 -25.65
CA ALA A 102 1.80 5.52 -25.73
C ALA A 102 0.79 5.53 -24.56
N ARG A 103 0.35 6.74 -24.20
CA ARG A 103 -0.51 7.11 -23.05
C ARG A 103 -1.77 6.27 -22.78
N SER A 104 -2.16 5.39 -23.70
CA SER A 104 -3.41 4.61 -23.70
C SER A 104 -3.35 3.29 -22.91
N SER A 105 -2.19 2.89 -22.38
CA SER A 105 -2.02 1.55 -21.80
C SER A 105 -2.58 1.34 -20.39
N ILE A 106 -2.76 2.39 -19.57
CA ILE A 106 -3.24 2.19 -18.18
C ILE A 106 -4.68 1.65 -18.14
N THR A 107 -5.51 1.96 -19.14
CA THR A 107 -6.89 1.45 -19.27
C THR A 107 -6.93 -0.05 -19.56
N TRP A 108 -5.98 -0.57 -20.36
CA TRP A 108 -5.88 -1.99 -20.68
C TRP A 108 -5.10 -2.80 -19.65
N ALA A 109 -4.32 -2.11 -18.83
CA ALA A 109 -3.47 -2.75 -17.83
C ALA A 109 -4.29 -3.47 -16.76
N SER A 110 -5.49 -2.99 -16.41
CA SER A 110 -6.42 -3.72 -15.53
C SER A 110 -6.86 -5.08 -16.10
N ALA A 111 -7.03 -5.18 -17.43
CA ALA A 111 -7.38 -6.44 -18.09
C ALA A 111 -6.19 -7.41 -18.12
N VAL A 112 -4.97 -6.90 -18.31
CA VAL A 112 -3.73 -7.70 -18.25
C VAL A 112 -3.47 -8.22 -16.83
N VAL A 113 -3.62 -7.35 -15.81
CA VAL A 113 -3.53 -7.74 -14.39
C VAL A 113 -4.56 -8.81 -14.06
N SER A 114 -5.82 -8.63 -14.47
CA SER A 114 -6.87 -9.63 -14.22
C SER A 114 -6.55 -10.99 -14.87
N ARG A 115 -5.86 -10.99 -16.02
CA ARG A 115 -5.44 -12.22 -16.71
C ARG A 115 -4.22 -12.88 -16.07
N ILE A 116 -3.34 -12.08 -15.44
CA ILE A 116 -2.20 -12.57 -14.66
C ILE A 116 -2.68 -13.14 -13.32
N ASP A 117 -3.55 -12.43 -12.59
CA ASP A 117 -4.17 -12.90 -11.35
C ASP A 117 -4.88 -14.24 -11.57
N ALA A 118 -5.71 -14.34 -12.63
CA ALA A 118 -6.39 -15.59 -12.99
C ALA A 118 -5.44 -16.75 -13.36
N ARG A 119 -4.22 -16.46 -13.80
CA ARG A 119 -3.20 -17.47 -14.10
C ARG A 119 -2.40 -17.85 -12.84
N ALA A 120 -2.14 -16.90 -11.95
CA ALA A 120 -1.50 -17.13 -10.66
C ALA A 120 -2.37 -18.02 -9.75
N ASP A 121 -3.68 -17.76 -9.68
CA ASP A 121 -4.64 -18.60 -8.94
C ASP A 121 -4.65 -20.05 -9.45
N ARG A 122 -4.59 -20.24 -10.78
CA ARG A 122 -4.48 -21.58 -11.37
C ARG A 122 -3.18 -22.29 -11.01
N LEU A 123 -2.05 -21.57 -10.94
CA LEU A 123 -0.76 -22.16 -10.59
C LEU A 123 -0.66 -22.51 -9.10
N HIS A 124 -1.23 -21.71 -8.21
CA HIS A 124 -1.36 -22.02 -6.78
C HIS A 124 -2.28 -23.23 -6.53
N VAL A 125 -3.40 -23.34 -7.27
CA VAL A 125 -4.30 -24.52 -7.23
C VAL A 125 -3.59 -25.79 -7.73
N CYS A 126 -2.75 -25.70 -8.77
CA CYS A 126 -1.99 -26.84 -9.27
C CYS A 126 -0.90 -27.31 -8.28
N ARG A 127 -0.25 -26.40 -7.54
CA ARG A 127 0.72 -26.75 -6.49
C ARG A 127 0.08 -27.38 -5.25
N GLY A 128 -1.18 -27.07 -4.94
CA GLY A 128 -1.92 -27.69 -3.83
C GLY A 128 -2.45 -29.11 -4.09
N ARG A 129 -2.37 -29.61 -5.34
CA ARG A 129 -2.93 -30.92 -5.72
C ARG A 129 -1.90 -32.04 -5.94
N SER A 130 -0.59 -31.77 -5.91
CA SER A 130 0.45 -32.79 -6.18
C SER A 130 1.04 -33.45 -4.93
N GLY A 131 0.27 -33.53 -3.84
CA GLY A 131 0.66 -34.21 -2.61
C GLY A 131 -0.42 -35.20 -2.17
N ARG A 132 -0.49 -36.35 -2.83
CA ARG A 132 -1.12 -37.56 -2.29
C ARG A 132 -0.49 -38.78 -2.95
#